data_AF-A0A9Q4BJL3-F1
#
_entry.id   AF-A0A9Q4BJL3-F1
#
_cell.length_a   1.000
_cell.length_b   1.000
_cell.length_c   1.000
_cell.angle_alpha   90.00
_cell.angle_beta   90.00
_cell.angle_gamma   90.00
#
_symmetry.space_group_name_H-M   'P 1'
#
loop_
_entity.id
_entity.type
_entity.pdbx_description
1 polymer ?
#
loop_
_entity_poly.entity_id
_entity_poly.type
_entity_poly.pdbx_seq_one_letter_code
_entity_poly.pdbx_strand_id
1 'polypeptide(L)'
;MEGSASQAGFYYQNNIAVLKIIECLFFNSDITHIKLENYDSGKHIDDIIIYRKQKIEYYQIKWSEDTDKSYTLYNLLTAPPNKKSIFKQLGEGYKSVRKSKIEFIITLFTTKQESSQKRPKEGIKHGLTEIRNRVLEPLKQSTVRYDSLPNYSIYRDTLEAIRNECDLNEDSFNDFIKRLEFQFNQEPIKQIQNAIRFKLTQLGIEESLFEKFLDSVVNWSITGEIITKTSVLKQLGISDRFEDKLSHFFKTVDNKYYVPNGDLLKKLKTAISELKGGYIFVEGLPGIGKSTALTKFKEANSKNTLAYYCFIPDVKNDFGELRHKSNYFVKSLCIAIENSFPDVDLPQKYSNKYEEKLSTYIEELSKMGKKIIFIIDGLDHVHRDIAFNDNSLLNQIKGKLPEGIYFILSAQYRSVLSDSVELEIREDSRRYIIVSRFSQSEILKYLKNKRIDPSEILDEVERISGGIPIYLHYISELLLKTDKYKYQKILADLPNLINGEINKYHEYLFQKIEKK
;
A
#
# COMPACT_ATOMS: atom_id res chain seq x y z
N MET A 1 3.37 3.83 48.20
CA MET A 1 2.52 4.24 47.06
C MET A 1 3.27 5.09 46.02
N GLU A 2 4.60 4.96 45.88
CA GLU A 2 5.36 5.61 44.78
C GLU A 2 5.35 4.80 43.48
N GLY A 3 5.12 3.49 43.56
CA GLY A 3 5.06 2.59 42.40
C GLY A 3 3.87 2.87 41.48
N SER A 4 2.70 3.21 42.03
CA SER A 4 1.48 3.42 41.24
C SER A 4 1.52 4.71 40.40
N ALA A 5 2.07 5.80 40.95
CA ALA A 5 2.14 7.09 40.25
C ALA A 5 3.16 7.08 39.10
N SER A 6 4.33 6.46 39.31
CA SER A 6 5.35 6.32 38.26
C SER A 6 4.83 5.42 37.13
N GLN A 7 4.18 4.30 37.46
CA GLN A 7 3.55 3.42 36.47
C GLN A 7 2.42 4.12 35.70
N ALA A 8 1.60 4.93 36.37
CA ALA A 8 0.56 5.71 35.70
C ALA A 8 1.14 6.76 34.73
N GLY A 9 2.28 7.38 35.09
CA GLY A 9 3.01 8.28 34.20
C GLY A 9 3.51 7.59 32.94
N PHE A 10 4.17 6.43 33.08
CA PHE A 10 4.60 5.62 31.92
C PHE A 10 3.41 5.13 31.09
N TYR A 11 2.31 4.75 31.72
CA TYR A 11 1.11 4.34 31.00
C TYR A 11 0.53 5.48 30.15
N TYR A 12 0.48 6.71 30.69
CA TYR A 12 0.09 7.89 29.91
C TYR A 12 1.02 8.12 28.72
N GLN A 13 2.34 8.09 28.96
CA GLN A 13 3.35 8.24 27.90
C GLN A 13 3.22 7.19 26.81
N ASN A 14 3.00 5.92 27.15
CA ASN A 14 2.83 4.85 26.17
C ASN A 14 1.61 5.08 25.27
N ASN A 15 0.51 5.62 25.82
CA ASN A 15 -0.65 6.00 25.02
C ASN A 15 -0.33 7.16 24.06
N ILE A 16 0.42 8.18 24.51
CA ILE A 16 0.90 9.26 23.62
C ILE A 16 1.83 8.70 22.54
N ALA A 17 2.73 7.79 22.89
CA ALA A 17 3.63 7.13 21.96
C ALA A 17 2.85 6.36 20.89
N VAL A 18 1.84 5.56 21.24
CA VAL A 18 0.95 4.91 20.25
C VAL A 18 0.29 5.94 19.33
N LEU A 19 -0.25 7.02 19.91
CA LEU A 19 -0.89 8.10 19.14
C LEU A 19 0.06 8.78 18.15
N LYS A 20 1.36 8.83 18.45
CA LYS A 20 2.40 9.35 17.54
C LYS A 20 2.89 8.31 16.54
N ILE A 21 3.05 7.06 16.96
CA ILE A 21 3.53 5.98 16.09
C ILE A 21 2.52 5.67 15.00
N ILE A 22 1.21 5.69 15.30
CA ILE A 22 0.17 5.46 14.28
C ILE A 22 0.24 6.48 13.13
N GLU A 23 0.77 7.68 13.35
CA GLU A 23 0.97 8.68 12.30
C GLU A 23 1.92 8.18 11.19
N CYS A 24 2.80 7.21 11.46
CA CYS A 24 3.70 6.63 10.45
C CYS A 24 2.97 5.73 9.43
N LEU A 25 1.73 5.31 9.73
CA LEU A 25 0.95 4.43 8.87
C LEU A 25 0.12 5.20 7.83
N PHE A 26 -0.12 6.50 8.04
CA PHE A 26 -0.86 7.34 7.11
C PHE A 26 -0.08 7.56 5.80
N PHE A 27 -0.83 7.75 4.72
CA PHE A 27 -0.33 7.73 3.34
C PHE A 27 0.82 8.71 3.09
N ASN A 28 0.65 9.98 3.45
CA ASN A 28 1.64 11.05 3.26
C ASN A 28 2.52 11.30 4.49
N SER A 29 2.71 10.29 5.35
CA SER A 29 3.54 10.47 6.53
C SER A 29 4.99 10.82 6.14
N ASP A 30 5.51 11.88 6.75
CA ASP A 30 6.91 12.28 6.62
C ASP A 30 7.79 11.70 7.74
N ILE A 31 7.20 10.92 8.65
CA ILE A 31 7.89 10.20 9.71
C ILE A 31 8.71 9.08 9.09
N THR A 32 10.02 9.13 9.30
CA THR A 32 10.96 8.10 8.87
C THR A 32 11.06 6.98 9.91
N HIS A 33 11.19 7.37 11.18
CA HIS A 33 11.24 6.46 12.32
C HIS A 33 10.99 7.21 13.63
N ILE A 34 10.74 6.44 14.70
CA ILE A 34 10.54 6.92 16.06
C ILE A 34 11.47 6.15 17.00
N LYS A 35 11.94 6.80 18.05
CA LYS A 35 12.61 6.17 19.20
C LYS A 35 11.88 6.57 20.49
N LEU A 36 11.87 5.67 21.46
CA LEU A 36 11.28 5.88 22.78
C LEU A 36 12.39 5.71 23.83
N GLU A 37 12.31 6.48 24.92
CA GLU A 37 13.18 6.34 26.10
C GLU A 37 14.68 6.24 25.74
N ASN A 38 15.15 7.10 24.84
CA ASN A 38 16.50 7.02 24.27
C ASN A 38 17.40 8.18 24.71
N TYR A 39 17.93 8.07 25.92
CA TYR A 39 18.73 9.11 26.58
C TYR A 39 19.94 9.58 25.75
N ASP A 40 20.61 8.66 25.06
CA ASP A 40 21.76 8.98 24.22
C ASP A 40 21.38 9.84 23.00
N SER A 41 20.14 9.72 22.51
CA SER A 41 19.64 10.50 21.38
C SER A 41 19.05 11.86 21.79
N GLY A 42 18.81 12.10 23.08
CA GLY A 42 18.14 13.32 23.55
C GLY A 42 18.01 13.40 25.07
N LYS A 43 19.12 13.59 25.78
CA LYS A 43 19.18 13.61 27.25
C LYS A 43 18.06 14.45 27.91
N HIS A 44 17.17 13.81 28.68
CA HIS A 44 16.05 14.46 29.39
C HIS A 44 14.98 15.08 28.48
N ILE A 45 14.93 14.68 27.21
CA ILE A 45 13.91 15.04 26.21
C ILE A 45 13.62 13.83 25.30
N ASP A 46 13.87 12.63 25.82
CA ASP A 46 13.97 11.38 25.08
C ASP A 46 12.77 10.46 25.22
N ASP A 47 11.74 10.85 25.98
CA ASP A 47 10.54 10.05 26.20
C ASP A 47 9.93 9.58 24.86
N ILE A 48 9.79 10.50 23.89
CA ILE A 48 9.41 10.20 22.50
C ILE A 48 10.19 11.10 21.54
N ILE A 49 10.90 10.49 20.58
CA ILE A 49 11.68 11.19 19.56
C ILE A 49 11.16 10.80 18.18
N ILE A 50 10.65 11.77 17.42
CA ILE A 50 10.09 11.55 16.08
C ILE A 50 11.03 12.13 15.04
N TYR A 51 11.56 11.27 14.16
CA TYR A 51 12.42 11.66 13.06
C TYR A 51 11.60 11.82 11.79
N ARG A 52 11.45 13.06 11.34
CA ARG A 52 10.81 13.39 10.05
C ARG A 52 11.87 13.65 8.98
N LYS A 53 11.44 13.72 7.71
CA LYS A 53 12.34 13.96 6.57
C LYS A 53 13.22 15.21 6.71
N GLN A 54 12.71 16.28 7.32
CA GLN A 54 13.39 17.58 7.41
C GLN A 54 13.62 18.07 8.84
N LYS A 55 13.01 17.45 9.85
CA LYS A 55 13.11 17.89 11.24
C LYS A 55 13.02 16.74 12.25
N ILE A 56 13.42 16.99 13.49
CA ILE A 56 13.29 16.07 14.62
C ILE A 56 12.40 16.71 15.70
N GLU A 57 11.43 15.96 16.22
CA GLU A 57 10.58 16.41 17.32
C GLU A 57 10.91 15.60 18.58
N TYR A 58 11.29 16.30 19.64
CA TYR A 58 11.59 15.73 20.95
C TYR A 58 10.44 16.06 21.89
N TYR A 59 9.84 15.05 22.53
CA TYR A 59 8.77 15.23 23.49
C TYR A 59 9.23 14.79 24.87
N GLN A 60 9.11 15.68 25.84
CA GLN A 60 9.19 15.36 27.27
C GLN A 60 7.77 15.34 27.85
N ILE A 61 7.28 14.15 28.18
CA ILE A 61 5.95 13.91 28.74
C ILE A 61 5.99 14.07 30.26
N LYS A 62 5.05 14.85 30.81
CA LYS A 62 4.83 14.98 32.26
C LYS A 62 3.36 14.76 32.58
N TRP A 63 3.07 13.68 33.29
CA TRP A 63 1.72 13.34 33.73
C TRP A 63 1.46 13.70 35.20
N SER A 64 0.20 13.98 35.53
CA SER A 64 -0.31 14.23 36.88
C SER A 64 -1.74 13.74 36.96
N GLU A 65 -2.08 13.02 38.03
CA GLU A 65 -3.44 12.60 38.36
C GLU A 65 -4.32 13.80 38.74
N ASP A 66 -3.74 14.71 39.53
CA ASP A 66 -4.35 15.98 39.92
C ASP A 66 -4.14 17.00 38.79
N THR A 67 -5.16 17.19 37.97
CA THR A 67 -5.18 18.12 36.84
C THR A 67 -5.49 19.55 37.26
N ASP A 68 -6.03 19.75 38.47
CA ASP A 68 -6.27 21.08 39.08
C ASP A 68 -4.94 21.74 39.53
N LYS A 69 -3.90 20.93 39.75
CA LYS A 69 -2.53 21.44 39.95
C LYS A 69 -1.91 21.93 38.64
N SER A 70 -1.88 23.25 38.49
CA SER A 70 -1.23 23.93 37.36
C SER A 70 0.31 24.02 37.49
N TYR A 71 1.00 24.11 36.35
CA TYR A 71 2.41 24.51 36.31
C TYR A 71 2.52 26.02 36.44
N THR A 72 3.20 26.46 37.49
CA THR A 72 3.70 27.83 37.61
C THR A 72 5.12 27.93 37.08
N LEU A 73 5.59 29.13 36.76
CA LEU A 73 6.98 29.35 36.36
C LEU A 73 7.96 28.91 37.47
N TYR A 74 7.59 29.11 38.74
CA TYR A 74 8.35 28.62 39.88
C TYR A 74 8.51 27.09 39.85
N ASN A 75 7.46 26.33 39.49
CA ASN A 75 7.55 24.87 39.40
C ASN A 75 8.46 24.39 38.26
N LEU A 76 8.64 25.19 37.20
CA LEU A 76 9.54 24.85 36.11
C LEU A 76 11.00 25.17 36.43
N LEU A 77 11.23 26.18 37.27
CA LEU A 77 12.56 26.67 37.68
C LEU A 77 13.11 25.99 38.95
N THR A 78 12.26 25.39 39.75
CA THR A 78 12.66 24.77 41.02
C THR A 78 12.43 23.27 41.00
N ALA A 79 13.22 22.56 41.80
CA ALA A 79 13.05 21.14 42.04
C ALA A 79 13.29 20.80 43.50
N PRO A 80 12.71 19.68 44.00
CA PRO A 80 13.10 19.11 45.28
C PRO A 80 14.60 18.79 45.35
N PRO A 81 15.18 18.68 46.56
CA PRO A 81 16.56 18.24 46.74
C PRO A 81 16.83 16.93 45.97
N ASN A 82 17.99 16.85 45.30
CA ASN A 82 18.43 15.72 44.46
C ASN A 82 17.68 15.52 43.13
N LYS A 83 16.79 16.44 42.73
CA LYS A 83 16.19 16.46 41.38
C LYS A 83 16.56 17.74 40.65
N LYS A 84 16.57 17.67 39.31
CA LYS A 84 16.76 18.84 38.45
C LYS A 84 15.41 19.49 38.16
N SER A 85 15.38 20.82 38.04
CA SER A 85 14.20 21.52 37.54
C SER A 85 13.88 21.10 36.11
N ILE A 86 12.67 21.42 35.65
CA ILE A 86 12.28 21.12 34.27
C ILE A 86 13.11 21.97 33.30
N PHE A 87 13.34 23.25 33.59
CA PHE A 87 14.19 24.09 32.73
C PHE A 87 15.64 23.61 32.66
N LYS A 88 16.20 23.09 33.77
CA LYS A 88 17.52 22.47 33.75
C LYS A 88 17.56 21.24 32.86
N GLN A 89 16.57 20.35 32.98
CA GLN A 89 16.42 19.16 32.14
C GLN A 89 16.34 19.52 30.65
N LEU A 90 15.44 20.44 30.29
CA LEU A 90 15.25 20.89 28.90
C LEU A 90 16.50 21.58 28.34
N GLY A 91 17.20 22.38 29.15
CA GLY A 91 18.46 23.03 28.76
C GLY A 91 19.59 22.02 28.51
N GLU A 92 19.68 20.97 29.32
CA GLU A 92 20.62 19.87 29.10
C GLU A 92 20.30 19.07 27.84
N GLY A 93 19.02 18.79 27.58
CA GLY A 93 18.58 18.13 26.34
C GLY A 93 18.85 18.95 25.09
N TYR A 94 18.60 20.26 25.14
CA TYR A 94 18.99 21.16 24.06
C TYR A 94 20.50 21.09 23.79
N LYS A 95 21.34 21.11 24.84
CA LYS A 95 22.80 21.00 24.68
C LYS A 95 23.23 19.68 24.05
N SER A 96 22.54 18.57 24.33
CA SER A 96 22.89 17.27 23.75
C SER A 96 22.58 17.19 22.25
N VAL A 97 21.55 17.90 21.77
CA VAL A 97 21.08 17.76 20.37
C VAL A 97 21.43 18.92 19.46
N ARG A 98 21.76 20.12 19.99
CA ARG A 98 22.04 21.35 19.21
C ARG A 98 23.18 21.25 18.19
N LYS A 99 24.06 20.24 18.31
CA LYS A 99 25.14 20.00 17.33
C LYS A 99 24.63 19.37 16.04
N SER A 100 23.38 18.89 16.03
CA SER A 100 22.72 18.38 14.83
C SER A 100 22.58 19.47 13.78
N LYS A 101 22.81 19.13 12.51
CA LYS A 101 22.55 20.01 11.36
C LYS A 101 21.08 19.99 10.93
N ILE A 102 20.28 19.11 11.52
CA ILE A 102 18.85 18.93 11.21
C ILE A 102 18.05 19.85 12.14
N GLU A 103 17.02 20.50 11.60
CA GLU A 103 16.10 21.31 12.40
C GLU A 103 15.42 20.46 13.48
N PHE A 104 15.23 21.01 14.67
CA PHE A 104 14.52 20.29 15.73
C PHE A 104 13.71 21.22 16.64
N ILE A 105 12.71 20.61 17.29
CA ILE A 105 11.81 21.22 18.26
C ILE A 105 11.82 20.35 19.53
N ILE A 106 11.76 21.00 20.70
CA ILE A 106 11.63 20.37 22.01
C ILE A 106 10.27 20.75 22.58
N THR A 107 9.46 19.77 22.95
CA THR A 107 8.10 19.99 23.44
C THR A 107 7.95 19.46 24.86
N LEU A 108 7.62 20.34 25.81
CA LEU A 108 7.11 19.93 27.12
C LEU A 108 5.61 19.63 26.98
N PHE A 109 5.24 18.35 27.09
CA PHE A 109 3.89 17.86 26.91
C PHE A 109 3.30 17.43 28.25
N THR A 110 2.18 18.00 28.68
CA THR A 110 1.67 17.72 30.04
C THR A 110 0.17 17.86 30.21
N THR A 111 -0.40 17.00 31.06
CA THR A 111 -1.81 17.08 31.48
C THR A 111 -2.11 18.27 32.40
N LYS A 112 -1.08 18.87 33.02
CA LYS A 112 -1.27 20.01 33.91
C LYS A 112 -1.65 21.27 33.14
N GLN A 113 -2.50 22.08 33.74
CA GLN A 113 -2.83 23.40 33.22
C GLN A 113 -1.68 24.39 33.39
N GLU A 114 -1.68 25.43 32.56
CA GLU A 114 -0.77 26.57 32.70
C GLU A 114 -1.27 27.53 33.80
N SER A 115 -0.38 28.07 34.64
CA SER A 115 -0.73 29.03 35.67
C SER A 115 -0.21 30.44 35.40
N SER A 116 -1.05 31.44 35.64
CA SER A 116 -0.64 32.85 35.72
C SER A 116 -0.15 33.26 37.12
N GLN A 117 -0.12 32.34 38.09
CA GLN A 117 0.26 32.66 39.46
C GLN A 117 1.72 33.13 39.56
N LYS A 118 1.91 34.31 40.16
CA LYS A 118 3.21 34.91 40.47
C LYS A 118 3.66 34.47 41.87
N ARG A 119 4.98 34.45 42.11
CA ARG A 119 5.54 34.24 43.45
C ARG A 119 6.65 35.26 43.75
N PRO A 120 6.31 36.54 43.96
CA PRO A 120 7.32 37.59 44.16
C PRO A 120 8.21 37.35 45.38
N LYS A 121 7.67 36.74 46.45
CA LYS A 121 8.42 36.36 47.66
C LYS A 121 9.51 35.32 47.39
N GLU A 122 9.36 34.53 46.33
CA GLU A 122 10.31 33.51 45.86
C GLU A 122 11.17 34.02 44.67
N GLY A 123 11.20 35.34 44.45
CA GLY A 123 11.95 35.95 43.34
C GLY A 123 11.28 35.86 41.95
N ILE A 124 10.11 35.23 41.84
CA ILE A 124 9.39 35.06 40.56
C ILE A 124 8.31 36.14 40.41
N LYS A 125 8.70 37.24 39.75
CA LYS A 125 7.86 38.45 39.58
C LYS A 125 6.78 38.32 38.49
N HIS A 126 6.90 37.36 37.57
CA HIS A 126 5.98 37.17 36.44
C HIS A 126 5.39 35.76 36.41
N GLY A 127 4.19 35.62 35.85
CA GLY A 127 3.51 34.33 35.71
C GLY A 127 3.97 33.57 34.46
N LEU A 128 3.72 32.26 34.39
CA LEU A 128 4.12 31.44 33.24
C LEU A 128 3.38 31.86 31.96
N THR A 129 2.05 32.01 32.04
CA THR A 129 1.21 32.49 30.93
C THR A 129 1.67 33.85 30.40
N GLU A 130 2.05 34.76 31.31
CA GLU A 130 2.54 36.09 30.96
C GLU A 130 3.85 35.99 30.16
N ILE A 131 4.84 35.24 30.68
CA ILE A 131 6.14 35.06 30.02
C ILE A 131 5.99 34.36 28.66
N ARG A 132 5.18 33.30 28.59
CA ARG A 132 4.95 32.57 27.34
C ARG A 132 4.35 33.48 26.26
N ASN A 133 3.24 34.15 26.57
CA ASN A 133 2.50 34.95 25.59
C ASN A 133 3.18 36.28 25.24
N ARG A 134 3.88 36.91 26.19
CA ARG A 134 4.50 38.22 25.97
C ARG A 134 5.95 38.12 25.49
N VAL A 135 6.64 37.01 25.72
CA VAL A 135 8.06 36.88 25.37
C VAL A 135 8.33 35.65 24.49
N LEU A 136 8.04 34.44 24.98
CA LEU A 136 8.51 33.22 24.32
C LEU A 136 7.87 33.02 22.94
N GLU A 137 6.55 33.15 22.83
CA GLU A 137 5.83 33.01 21.55
C GLU A 137 6.18 34.12 20.55
N PRO A 138 6.20 35.42 20.93
CA PRO A 138 6.71 36.46 20.03
C PRO A 138 8.14 36.24 19.55
N LEU A 139 9.02 35.70 20.40
CA LEU A 139 10.42 35.48 20.03
C LEU A 139 10.57 34.42 18.92
N LYS A 140 9.71 33.40 18.89
CA LYS A 140 9.72 32.37 17.84
C LYS A 140 9.49 32.95 16.44
N GLN A 141 8.69 34.00 16.35
CA GLN A 141 8.36 34.67 15.09
C GLN A 141 9.34 35.80 14.75
N SER A 142 10.28 36.11 15.65
CA SER A 142 11.18 37.24 15.54
C SER A 142 12.53 36.85 14.95
N THR A 143 13.12 37.75 14.16
CA THR A 143 14.52 37.65 13.71
C THR A 143 15.50 38.20 14.74
N VAL A 144 15.03 39.00 15.70
CA VAL A 144 15.91 39.57 16.74
C VAL A 144 16.20 38.55 17.86
N ARG A 145 17.19 38.88 18.70
CA ARG A 145 17.51 38.14 19.92
C ARG A 145 16.57 38.53 21.06
N TYR A 146 16.36 37.64 22.02
CA TYR A 146 15.42 37.83 23.14
C TYR A 146 15.64 39.14 23.94
N ASP A 147 16.88 39.60 24.04
CA ASP A 147 17.26 40.83 24.74
C ASP A 147 17.03 42.12 23.94
N SER A 148 16.73 41.98 22.66
CA SER A 148 16.37 43.08 21.76
C SER A 148 14.86 43.25 21.60
N LEU A 149 14.05 42.44 22.31
CA LEU A 149 12.60 42.59 22.30
C LEU A 149 12.17 43.91 22.97
N PRO A 150 11.14 44.61 22.47
CA PRO A 150 10.71 45.89 23.03
C PRO A 150 10.34 45.84 24.51
N ASN A 151 9.88 44.69 24.99
CA ASN A 151 9.50 44.44 26.38
C ASN A 151 10.60 43.74 27.20
N TYR A 152 11.80 43.54 26.68
CA TYR A 152 12.89 42.86 27.39
C TYR A 152 13.19 43.51 28.75
N SER A 153 13.21 44.84 28.83
CA SER A 153 13.46 45.57 30.08
C SER A 153 12.48 45.21 31.21
N ILE A 154 11.23 44.87 30.87
CA ILE A 154 10.20 44.45 31.82
C ILE A 154 10.46 43.03 32.33
N TYR A 155 10.95 42.14 31.46
CA TYR A 155 11.06 40.70 31.73
C TYR A 155 12.49 40.22 32.01
N ARG A 156 13.48 41.11 31.97
CA ARG A 156 14.92 40.82 32.08
C ARG A 156 15.23 39.84 33.22
N ASP A 157 14.87 40.19 34.46
CA ASP A 157 15.19 39.37 35.64
C ASP A 157 14.67 37.93 35.52
N THR A 158 13.48 37.76 34.93
CA THR A 158 12.86 36.43 34.77
C THR A 158 13.50 35.64 33.64
N LEU A 159 13.87 36.29 32.54
CA LEU A 159 14.56 35.65 31.43
C LEU A 159 15.98 35.23 31.85
N GLU A 160 16.69 36.05 32.62
CA GLU A 160 17.98 35.68 33.19
C GLU A 160 17.87 34.52 34.18
N ALA A 161 16.82 34.47 35.00
CA ALA A 161 16.57 33.34 35.89
C ALA A 161 16.37 32.03 35.11
N ILE A 162 15.56 32.05 34.04
CA ILE A 162 15.37 30.89 33.16
C ILE A 162 16.68 30.51 32.47
N ARG A 163 17.41 31.48 31.90
CA ARG A 163 18.68 31.26 31.20
C ARG A 163 19.72 30.61 32.11
N ASN A 164 19.88 31.14 33.32
CA ASN A 164 20.82 30.63 34.31
C ASN A 164 20.43 29.20 34.75
N GLU A 165 19.14 28.93 34.95
CA GLU A 165 18.66 27.59 35.29
C GLU A 165 18.91 26.58 34.15
N CYS A 166 18.71 26.98 32.90
CA CYS A 166 19.08 26.17 31.73
C CYS A 166 20.60 26.04 31.53
N ASP A 167 21.40 26.88 32.20
CA ASP A 167 22.85 26.95 32.06
C ASP A 167 23.29 27.23 30.60
N LEU A 168 22.64 28.19 29.94
CA LEU A 168 22.90 28.55 28.55
C LEU A 168 23.51 29.95 28.44
N ASN A 169 24.41 30.15 27.47
CA ASN A 169 24.84 31.50 27.08
C ASN A 169 23.72 32.21 26.30
N GLU A 170 23.84 33.50 26.07
CA GLU A 170 22.79 34.34 25.46
C GLU A 170 22.31 33.80 24.10
N ASP A 171 23.23 33.46 23.20
CA ASP A 171 22.88 33.01 21.85
C ASP A 171 22.25 31.60 21.87
N SER A 172 22.79 30.71 22.69
CA SER A 172 22.23 29.37 22.88
C SER A 172 20.85 29.41 23.53
N PHE A 173 20.65 30.33 24.47
CA PHE A 173 19.36 30.54 25.12
C PHE A 173 18.33 31.07 24.13
N ASN A 174 18.72 32.03 23.29
CA ASN A 174 17.87 32.54 22.22
C ASN A 174 17.40 31.43 21.27
N ASP A 175 18.33 30.63 20.76
CA ASP A 175 18.00 29.50 19.88
C ASP A 175 17.17 28.43 20.62
N PHE A 176 17.49 28.14 21.89
CA PHE A 176 16.71 27.22 22.72
C PHE A 176 15.25 27.65 22.86
N ILE A 177 14.97 28.91 23.21
CA ILE A 177 13.58 29.40 23.34
C ILE A 177 12.84 29.33 22.01
N LYS A 178 13.51 29.64 20.89
CA LYS A 178 12.89 29.53 19.55
C LYS A 178 12.49 28.09 19.19
N ARG A 179 13.14 27.09 19.79
CA ARG A 179 12.88 25.65 19.58
C ARG A 179 12.02 25.02 20.66
N LEU A 180 11.68 25.75 21.72
CA LEU A 180 10.93 25.21 22.86
C LEU A 180 9.42 25.44 22.70
N GLU A 181 8.66 24.36 22.79
CA GLU A 181 7.20 24.37 22.78
C GLU A 181 6.62 23.87 24.09
N PHE A 182 5.47 24.45 24.46
CA PHE A 182 4.70 24.04 25.62
C PHE A 182 3.33 23.57 25.17
N GLN A 183 2.98 22.34 25.52
CA GLN A 183 1.67 21.74 25.29
C GLN A 183 1.07 21.36 26.65
N PHE A 184 0.37 22.31 27.25
CA PHE A 184 -0.34 22.16 28.52
C PHE A 184 -1.76 21.62 28.31
N ASN A 185 -2.43 21.23 29.40
CA ASN A 185 -3.83 20.82 29.41
C ASN A 185 -4.13 19.70 28.39
N GLN A 186 -3.23 18.72 28.31
CA GLN A 186 -3.37 17.61 27.38
C GLN A 186 -4.46 16.63 27.84
N GLU A 187 -5.09 16.00 26.86
CA GLU A 187 -6.26 15.16 27.06
C GLU A 187 -6.00 14.00 28.04
N PRO A 188 -7.01 13.56 28.79
CA PRO A 188 -6.91 12.39 29.65
C PRO A 188 -6.80 11.11 28.83
N ILE A 189 -6.29 10.04 29.46
CA ILE A 189 -6.00 8.75 28.80
C ILE A 189 -7.19 8.24 27.99
N LYS A 190 -8.41 8.26 28.54
CA LYS A 190 -9.61 7.76 27.85
C LYS A 190 -9.84 8.46 26.50
N GLN A 191 -9.62 9.76 26.43
CA GLN A 191 -9.77 10.51 25.18
C GLN A 191 -8.66 10.21 24.18
N ILE A 192 -7.42 10.06 24.66
CA ILE A 192 -6.28 9.63 23.83
C ILE A 192 -6.56 8.25 23.22
N GLN A 193 -7.05 7.31 24.02
CA GLN A 193 -7.40 5.96 23.55
C GLN A 193 -8.51 5.99 22.50
N ASN A 194 -9.55 6.80 22.71
CA ASN A 194 -10.60 6.99 21.71
C ASN A 194 -10.02 7.55 20.39
N ALA A 195 -9.10 8.51 20.46
CA ALA A 195 -8.44 9.06 19.28
C ALA A 195 -7.57 8.02 18.56
N ILE A 196 -6.87 7.16 19.28
CA ILE A 196 -6.08 6.05 18.70
C ILE A 196 -7.02 5.07 17.99
N ARG A 197 -8.08 4.62 18.67
CA ARG A 197 -9.06 3.68 18.11
C ARG A 197 -9.70 4.23 16.84
N PHE A 198 -10.10 5.50 16.86
CA PHE A 198 -10.61 6.18 15.68
C PHE A 198 -9.60 6.17 14.52
N LYS A 199 -8.33 6.51 14.76
CA LYS A 199 -7.28 6.46 13.73
C LYS A 199 -7.02 5.05 13.21
N LEU A 200 -7.06 4.02 14.07
CA LEU A 200 -6.96 2.61 13.64
C LEU A 200 -8.11 2.27 12.69
N THR A 201 -9.34 2.63 13.04
CA THR A 201 -10.52 2.39 12.19
C THR A 201 -10.40 3.12 10.84
N GLN A 202 -9.95 4.37 10.82
CA GLN A 202 -9.72 5.10 9.56
C GLN A 202 -8.71 4.40 8.64
N LEU A 203 -7.67 3.82 9.23
CA LEU A 203 -6.65 3.04 8.51
C LEU A 203 -7.16 1.64 8.10
N GLY A 204 -8.33 1.20 8.57
CA GLY A 204 -8.83 -0.15 8.35
C GLY A 204 -8.19 -1.19 9.27
N ILE A 205 -7.59 -0.77 10.38
CA ILE A 205 -7.02 -1.66 11.40
C ILE A 205 -8.08 -1.92 12.47
N GLU A 206 -8.28 -3.18 12.80
CA GLU A 206 -9.28 -3.62 13.75
C GLU A 206 -8.96 -3.13 15.17
N GLU A 207 -9.99 -2.69 15.88
CA GLU A 207 -9.85 -2.16 17.23
C GLU A 207 -9.25 -3.19 18.22
N SER A 208 -9.47 -4.48 17.98
CA SER A 208 -8.89 -5.57 18.77
C SER A 208 -7.35 -5.56 18.79
N LEU A 209 -6.69 -4.91 17.84
CA LEU A 209 -5.24 -4.77 17.80
C LEU A 209 -4.71 -3.61 18.65
N PHE A 210 -5.58 -2.81 19.27
CA PHE A 210 -5.17 -1.69 20.11
C PHE A 210 -4.29 -2.11 21.29
N GLU A 211 -4.70 -3.12 22.06
CA GLU A 211 -3.92 -3.59 23.24
C GLU A 211 -2.56 -4.14 22.79
N LYS A 212 -2.54 -4.90 21.69
CA LYS A 212 -1.29 -5.39 21.09
C LYS A 212 -0.35 -4.25 20.68
N PHE A 213 -0.91 -3.12 20.22
CA PHE A 213 -0.11 -1.95 19.88
C PHE A 213 0.48 -1.29 21.13
N LEU A 214 -0.29 -1.16 22.21
CA LEU A 214 0.23 -0.69 23.50
C LEU A 214 1.36 -1.59 24.02
N ASP A 215 1.17 -2.91 23.98
CA ASP A 215 2.20 -3.87 24.38
C ASP A 215 3.47 -3.74 23.53
N SER A 216 3.31 -3.48 22.22
CA SER A 216 4.44 -3.24 21.32
C SER A 216 5.22 -1.99 21.72
N VAL A 217 4.53 -0.92 22.13
CA VAL A 217 5.16 0.30 22.63
C VAL A 217 5.93 0.05 23.92
N VAL A 218 5.35 -0.69 24.87
CA VAL A 218 6.06 -1.09 26.09
C VAL A 218 7.36 -1.83 25.75
N ASN A 219 7.28 -2.80 24.82
CA ASN A 219 8.45 -3.55 24.38
C ASN A 219 9.49 -2.66 23.71
N TRP A 220 9.09 -1.75 22.81
CA TRP A 220 10.03 -0.83 22.16
C TRP A 220 10.69 0.15 23.13
N SER A 221 9.96 0.62 24.15
CA SER A 221 10.54 1.45 25.22
C SER A 221 11.58 0.70 26.04
N ILE A 222 11.41 -0.61 26.24
CA ILE A 222 12.38 -1.45 26.97
C ILE A 222 13.61 -1.78 26.10
N THR A 223 13.41 -2.11 24.83
CA THR A 223 14.50 -2.56 23.94
C THR A 223 15.28 -1.41 23.32
N GLY A 224 14.69 -0.21 23.23
CA GLY A 224 15.28 0.93 22.54
C GLY A 224 15.34 0.75 21.02
N GLU A 225 14.59 -0.21 20.46
CA GLU A 225 14.55 -0.48 19.03
C GLU A 225 14.00 0.72 18.24
N ILE A 226 14.51 0.87 17.01
CA ILE A 226 14.00 1.87 16.08
C ILE A 226 12.63 1.44 15.54
N ILE A 227 11.64 2.30 15.70
CA ILE A 227 10.27 2.05 15.26
C ILE A 227 10.10 2.64 13.86
N THR A 228 9.83 1.78 12.88
CA THR A 228 9.56 2.14 11.48
C THR A 228 8.17 1.68 11.09
N LYS A 229 7.63 2.20 9.99
CA LYS A 229 6.37 1.69 9.41
C LYS A 229 6.38 0.15 9.30
N THR A 230 7.46 -0.42 8.77
CA THR A 230 7.60 -1.88 8.60
C THR A 230 7.60 -2.63 9.94
N SER A 231 8.26 -2.10 10.98
CA SER A 231 8.26 -2.75 12.29
C SER A 231 6.89 -2.70 12.95
N VAL A 232 6.14 -1.61 12.79
CA VAL A 232 4.75 -1.49 13.28
C VAL A 232 3.86 -2.54 12.63
N LEU A 233 3.88 -2.66 11.29
CA LEU A 233 3.09 -3.67 10.57
C LEU A 233 3.43 -5.10 11.01
N LYS A 234 4.72 -5.37 11.21
CA LYS A 234 5.21 -6.68 11.69
C LYS A 234 4.69 -6.98 13.09
N GLN A 235 4.81 -6.04 14.03
CA GLN A 235 4.36 -6.27 15.40
C GLN A 235 2.84 -6.40 15.50
N LEU A 236 2.08 -5.62 14.73
CA LEU A 236 0.63 -5.79 14.64
C LEU A 236 0.26 -7.14 14.00
N GLY A 237 1.16 -7.77 13.24
CA GLY A 237 0.91 -9.05 12.57
C GLY A 237 0.03 -8.88 11.34
N ILE A 238 0.20 -7.77 10.62
CA ILE A 238 -0.61 -7.41 9.45
C ILE A 238 0.23 -7.24 8.18
N SER A 239 1.53 -7.57 8.23
CA SER A 239 2.41 -7.50 7.06
C SER A 239 1.94 -8.38 5.90
N ASP A 240 1.38 -9.54 6.21
CA ASP A 240 0.88 -10.51 5.23
C ASP A 240 -0.32 -9.98 4.43
N ARG A 241 -1.00 -8.92 4.90
CA ARG A 241 -2.11 -8.27 4.17
C ARG A 241 -1.66 -7.66 2.83
N PHE A 242 -0.37 -7.38 2.69
CA PHE A 242 0.24 -6.78 1.49
C PHE A 242 0.95 -7.82 0.61
N GLU A 243 0.98 -9.09 1.02
CA GLU A 243 1.64 -10.15 0.26
C GLU A 243 0.64 -10.84 -0.67
N ASP A 244 0.91 -10.75 -1.96
CA ASP A 244 0.26 -11.58 -2.98
C ASP A 244 1.06 -12.87 -3.16
N LYS A 245 0.52 -13.98 -2.67
CA LYS A 245 1.15 -15.31 -2.76
C LYS A 245 0.95 -15.95 -4.13
N LEU A 246 0.12 -15.38 -4.98
CA LEU A 246 -0.18 -15.93 -6.29
C LEU A 246 0.76 -15.33 -7.34
N SER A 247 1.59 -16.17 -7.97
CA SER A 247 2.31 -15.75 -9.17
C SER A 247 1.30 -15.43 -10.27
N HIS A 248 1.34 -14.22 -10.82
CA HIS A 248 0.49 -13.80 -11.94
C HIS A 248 1.31 -13.62 -13.23
N PHE A 249 2.46 -14.28 -13.33
CA PHE A 249 3.25 -14.28 -14.54
C PHE A 249 2.86 -15.45 -15.45
N PHE A 250 2.13 -15.14 -16.52
CA PHE A 250 1.88 -16.09 -17.61
C PHE A 250 3.06 -16.03 -18.59
N LYS A 251 3.83 -17.12 -18.70
CA LYS A 251 4.95 -17.18 -19.65
C LYS A 251 4.41 -17.13 -21.08
N THR A 252 4.70 -16.04 -21.78
CA THR A 252 4.31 -15.90 -23.19
C THR A 252 5.33 -16.52 -24.13
N VAL A 253 4.89 -16.83 -25.34
CA VAL A 253 5.75 -17.24 -26.45
C VAL A 253 6.82 -16.17 -26.68
N ASP A 254 8.04 -16.60 -26.99
CA ASP A 254 9.14 -15.70 -27.35
C ASP A 254 8.69 -14.68 -28.41
N ASN A 255 9.00 -13.41 -28.18
CA ASN A 255 8.63 -12.30 -29.06
C ASN A 255 9.04 -12.55 -30.52
N LYS A 256 10.11 -13.30 -30.78
CA LYS A 256 10.53 -13.63 -32.16
C LYS A 256 9.54 -14.52 -32.92
N TYR A 257 8.73 -15.30 -32.21
CA TYR A 257 7.75 -16.22 -32.80
C TYR A 257 6.31 -15.74 -32.65
N TYR A 258 6.09 -14.64 -31.91
CA TYR A 258 4.77 -14.11 -31.67
C TYR A 258 4.16 -13.49 -32.93
N VAL A 259 2.92 -13.89 -33.24
CA VAL A 259 2.08 -13.24 -34.25
C VAL A 259 0.86 -12.66 -33.53
N PRO A 260 0.62 -11.35 -33.61
CA PRO A 260 -0.49 -10.71 -32.92
C PRO A 260 -1.83 -11.10 -33.55
N ASN A 261 -2.82 -11.42 -32.72
CA ASN A 261 -4.21 -11.50 -33.16
C ASN A 261 -4.73 -10.06 -33.33
N GLY A 262 -4.55 -9.50 -34.53
CA GLY A 262 -4.83 -8.09 -34.79
C GLY A 262 -6.30 -7.73 -34.60
N ASP A 263 -7.20 -8.65 -34.94
CA ASP A 263 -8.64 -8.48 -34.78
C ASP A 263 -9.05 -8.34 -33.31
N LEU A 264 -8.62 -9.28 -32.45
CA LEU A 264 -8.88 -9.22 -31.01
C LEU A 264 -8.34 -7.93 -30.38
N LEU A 265 -7.09 -7.59 -30.66
CA LEU A 265 -6.45 -6.39 -30.10
C LEU A 265 -7.15 -5.09 -30.56
N LYS A 266 -7.58 -5.04 -31.82
CA LYS A 266 -8.35 -3.91 -32.35
C LYS A 266 -9.70 -3.79 -31.66
N LYS A 267 -10.45 -4.89 -31.54
CA LYS A 267 -11.76 -4.91 -30.86
C LYS A 267 -11.64 -4.50 -29.39
N LEU A 268 -10.63 -5.01 -28.68
CA LEU A 268 -10.36 -4.59 -27.30
C LEU A 268 -10.07 -3.10 -27.21
N LYS A 269 -9.20 -2.57 -28.08
CA LYS A 269 -8.88 -1.13 -28.12
C LYS A 269 -10.14 -0.30 -28.35
N THR A 270 -10.96 -0.67 -29.33
CA THR A 270 -12.23 0.00 -29.65
C THR A 270 -13.19 -0.02 -28.46
N ALA A 271 -13.43 -1.19 -27.86
CA ALA A 271 -14.30 -1.32 -26.69
C ALA A 271 -13.82 -0.43 -25.54
N ILE A 272 -12.51 -0.44 -25.25
CA ILE A 272 -11.91 0.34 -24.16
C ILE A 272 -11.90 1.85 -24.45
N SER A 273 -11.86 2.29 -25.71
CA SER A 273 -11.85 3.72 -26.06
C SER A 273 -13.24 4.33 -26.15
N GLU A 274 -14.24 3.55 -26.52
CA GLU A 274 -15.59 4.07 -26.81
C GLU A 274 -16.61 3.79 -25.71
N LEU A 275 -16.39 2.76 -24.89
CA LEU A 275 -17.19 2.52 -23.69
C LEU A 275 -16.68 3.43 -22.56
N LYS A 276 -17.51 3.58 -21.52
CA LYS A 276 -17.13 4.33 -20.32
C LYS A 276 -16.53 3.46 -19.22
N GLY A 277 -16.73 2.15 -19.29
CA GLY A 277 -16.37 1.17 -18.25
C GLY A 277 -17.25 -0.07 -18.39
N GLY A 278 -17.12 -0.99 -17.45
CA GLY A 278 -17.91 -2.21 -17.37
C GLY A 278 -17.20 -3.48 -17.85
N TYR A 279 -17.99 -4.51 -18.14
CA TYR A 279 -17.46 -5.80 -18.57
C TYR A 279 -17.29 -5.90 -20.08
N ILE A 280 -16.21 -6.57 -20.47
CA ILE A 280 -15.91 -7.01 -21.84
C ILE A 280 -15.61 -8.50 -21.77
N PHE A 281 -16.34 -9.32 -22.52
CA PHE A 281 -16.13 -10.76 -22.57
C PHE A 281 -15.42 -11.19 -23.86
N VAL A 282 -14.36 -11.98 -23.68
CA VAL A 282 -13.54 -12.54 -24.73
C VAL A 282 -13.75 -14.05 -24.77
N GLU A 283 -14.45 -14.51 -25.80
CA GLU A 283 -14.76 -15.93 -26.01
C GLU A 283 -13.88 -16.52 -27.10
N GLY A 284 -13.44 -17.77 -26.90
CA GLY A 284 -12.77 -18.48 -27.97
C GLY A 284 -12.37 -19.89 -27.60
N LEU A 285 -12.11 -20.70 -28.61
CA LEU A 285 -11.70 -22.10 -28.46
C LEU A 285 -10.41 -22.22 -27.61
N PRO A 286 -10.19 -23.36 -26.93
CA PRO A 286 -8.89 -23.59 -26.28
C PRO A 286 -7.76 -23.57 -27.30
N GLY A 287 -6.60 -23.05 -26.89
CA GLY A 287 -5.43 -22.92 -27.77
C GLY A 287 -5.53 -21.85 -28.86
N ILE A 288 -6.64 -21.09 -28.93
CA ILE A 288 -6.81 -19.98 -29.90
C ILE A 288 -5.90 -18.77 -29.62
N GLY A 289 -5.24 -18.74 -28.46
CA GLY A 289 -4.31 -17.68 -28.07
C GLY A 289 -4.88 -16.55 -27.21
N LYS A 290 -6.03 -16.74 -26.53
CA LYS A 290 -6.64 -15.75 -25.62
C LYS A 290 -5.65 -15.21 -24.58
N SER A 291 -5.11 -16.09 -23.74
CA SER A 291 -4.17 -15.76 -22.67
C SER A 291 -2.92 -15.06 -23.19
N THR A 292 -2.38 -15.53 -24.33
CA THR A 292 -1.22 -14.91 -24.96
C THR A 292 -1.53 -13.49 -25.43
N ALA A 293 -2.65 -13.28 -26.13
CA ALA A 293 -3.04 -11.96 -26.61
C ALA A 293 -3.35 -10.99 -25.47
N LEU A 294 -4.06 -11.43 -24.43
CA LEU A 294 -4.36 -10.63 -23.24
C LEU A 294 -3.11 -10.29 -22.44
N THR A 295 -2.15 -11.21 -22.34
CA THR A 295 -0.85 -10.92 -21.71
C THR A 295 -0.09 -9.86 -22.51
N LYS A 296 -0.04 -9.97 -23.84
CA LYS A 296 0.58 -8.95 -24.71
C LYS A 296 -0.14 -7.61 -24.64
N PHE A 297 -1.47 -7.61 -24.53
CA PHE A 297 -2.25 -6.40 -24.29
C PHE A 297 -1.88 -5.74 -22.96
N LYS A 298 -1.75 -6.52 -21.88
CA LYS A 298 -1.28 -6.05 -20.57
C LYS A 298 0.13 -5.47 -20.65
N GLU A 299 1.07 -6.14 -21.31
CA GLU A 299 2.45 -5.66 -21.50
C GLU A 299 2.47 -4.29 -22.18
N ALA A 300 1.63 -4.08 -23.20
CA ALA A 300 1.52 -2.81 -23.91
C ALA A 300 0.80 -1.69 -23.12
N ASN A 301 0.02 -2.05 -22.09
CA ASN A 301 -0.81 -1.12 -21.30
C ASN A 301 -0.52 -1.22 -19.79
N SER A 302 0.74 -1.48 -19.43
CA SER A 302 1.16 -1.94 -18.10
C SER A 302 0.82 -1.02 -16.93
N LYS A 303 0.74 0.30 -17.16
CA LYS A 303 0.47 1.28 -16.09
C LYS A 303 -0.93 1.16 -15.47
N ASN A 304 -1.91 0.76 -16.27
CA ASN A 304 -3.32 0.77 -15.88
C ASN A 304 -3.99 -0.60 -16.03
N THR A 305 -3.22 -1.63 -16.39
CA THR A 305 -3.75 -2.96 -16.70
C THR A 305 -3.20 -4.00 -15.75
N LEU A 306 -4.12 -4.63 -15.04
CA LEU A 306 -3.89 -5.68 -14.07
C LEU A 306 -4.36 -7.01 -14.66
N ALA A 307 -3.67 -8.10 -14.37
CA ALA A 307 -4.05 -9.41 -14.89
C ALA A 307 -4.07 -10.45 -13.76
N TYR A 308 -5.18 -11.16 -13.68
CA TYR A 308 -5.41 -12.30 -12.81
C TYR A 308 -5.68 -13.52 -13.70
N TYR A 309 -4.69 -14.41 -13.77
CA TYR A 309 -4.82 -15.68 -14.49
C TYR A 309 -5.40 -16.73 -13.56
N CYS A 310 -6.61 -17.21 -13.88
CA CYS A 310 -7.27 -18.30 -13.17
C CYS A 310 -6.51 -19.62 -13.34
N PHE A 311 -5.74 -19.76 -14.42
CA PHE A 311 -4.93 -20.94 -14.70
C PHE A 311 -3.54 -20.55 -15.24
N ILE A 312 -2.49 -21.21 -14.76
CA ILE A 312 -1.11 -21.07 -15.24
C ILE A 312 -0.52 -22.46 -15.49
N PRO A 313 -0.17 -22.80 -16.75
CA PRO A 313 0.47 -24.08 -17.07
C PRO A 313 1.83 -24.26 -16.37
N ASP A 314 2.19 -25.51 -16.07
CA ASP A 314 3.54 -25.95 -15.65
C ASP A 314 4.09 -25.41 -14.33
N VAL A 315 3.26 -24.74 -13.51
CA VAL A 315 3.66 -24.45 -12.14
C VAL A 315 3.41 -25.70 -11.30
N LYS A 316 4.47 -26.39 -10.86
CA LYS A 316 4.42 -27.48 -9.85
C LYS A 316 3.92 -26.99 -8.46
N ASN A 317 3.13 -25.91 -8.40
CA ASN A 317 2.77 -25.24 -7.16
C ASN A 317 1.38 -25.68 -6.67
N ASP A 318 1.33 -26.07 -5.39
CA ASP A 318 0.17 -26.40 -4.56
C ASP A 318 -0.88 -25.27 -4.37
N PHE A 319 -0.87 -24.24 -5.23
CA PHE A 319 -1.73 -23.06 -5.08
C PHE A 319 -2.85 -22.95 -6.12
N GLY A 320 -3.03 -23.97 -6.98
CA GLY A 320 -4.12 -24.02 -7.97
C GLY A 320 -5.49 -23.80 -7.33
N GLU A 321 -5.79 -24.52 -6.25
CA GLU A 321 -7.06 -24.40 -5.52
C GLU A 321 -7.26 -23.01 -4.89
N LEU A 322 -6.19 -22.33 -4.47
CA LEU A 322 -6.31 -21.00 -3.86
C LEU A 322 -6.74 -19.94 -4.87
N ARG A 323 -6.39 -20.09 -6.16
CA ARG A 323 -6.75 -19.14 -7.22
C ARG A 323 -8.26 -19.07 -7.48
N HIS A 324 -8.96 -20.14 -7.13
CA HIS A 324 -10.40 -20.26 -7.35
C HIS A 324 -11.22 -19.71 -6.17
N LYS A 325 -10.57 -19.42 -5.02
CA LYS A 325 -11.22 -18.86 -3.83
C LYS A 325 -11.37 -17.34 -3.93
N SER A 326 -12.58 -16.86 -3.64
CA SER A 326 -12.96 -15.44 -3.70
C SER A 326 -12.02 -14.53 -2.89
N ASN A 327 -11.65 -14.94 -1.67
CA ASN A 327 -10.82 -14.13 -0.79
C ASN A 327 -9.42 -13.84 -1.36
N TYR A 328 -8.78 -14.83 -2.00
CA TYR A 328 -7.46 -14.64 -2.64
C TYR A 328 -7.57 -13.78 -3.89
N PHE A 329 -8.62 -13.98 -4.69
CA PHE A 329 -8.89 -13.15 -5.85
C PHE A 329 -9.02 -11.67 -5.49
N VAL A 330 -9.93 -11.35 -4.58
CA VAL A 330 -10.22 -9.96 -4.19
C VAL A 330 -9.01 -9.33 -3.51
N LYS A 331 -8.28 -10.09 -2.67
CA LYS A 331 -6.99 -9.65 -2.09
C LYS A 331 -5.98 -9.27 -3.18
N SER A 332 -5.79 -10.13 -4.18
CA SER A 332 -4.84 -9.91 -5.27
C SER A 332 -5.20 -8.65 -6.06
N LEU A 333 -6.50 -8.41 -6.30
CA LEU A 333 -6.96 -7.18 -6.95
C LEU A 333 -6.66 -5.92 -6.11
N CYS A 334 -6.89 -5.97 -4.79
CA CYS A 334 -6.58 -4.84 -3.90
C CYS A 334 -5.08 -4.51 -3.92
N ILE A 335 -4.22 -5.52 -3.80
CA ILE A 335 -2.76 -5.34 -3.83
C ILE A 335 -2.31 -4.80 -5.19
N ALA A 336 -2.88 -5.31 -6.27
CA ALA A 336 -2.57 -4.85 -7.62
C ALA A 336 -2.96 -3.38 -7.84
N ILE A 337 -4.10 -2.93 -7.28
CA ILE A 337 -4.50 -1.51 -7.26
C ILE A 337 -3.47 -0.69 -6.47
N GLU A 338 -3.14 -1.09 -5.24
CA GLU A 338 -2.19 -0.36 -4.39
C GLU A 338 -0.82 -0.18 -5.05
N ASN A 339 -0.35 -1.20 -5.77
CA ASN A 339 0.91 -1.15 -6.51
C ASN A 339 0.85 -0.29 -7.77
N SER A 340 -0.31 -0.21 -8.43
CA SER A 340 -0.49 0.59 -9.65
C SER A 340 -0.73 2.06 -9.36
N PHE A 341 -1.25 2.37 -8.17
CA PHE A 341 -1.57 3.72 -7.72
C PHE A 341 -0.88 4.03 -6.38
N PRO A 342 0.46 3.99 -6.30
CA PRO A 342 1.20 4.21 -5.07
C PRO A 342 1.07 5.65 -4.55
N ASP A 343 0.67 6.59 -5.41
CA ASP A 343 0.53 8.02 -5.13
C ASP A 343 -0.92 8.42 -4.73
N VAL A 344 -1.82 7.43 -4.57
CA VAL A 344 -3.22 7.66 -4.21
C VAL A 344 -3.48 7.26 -2.75
N ASP A 345 -4.10 8.15 -1.99
CA ASP A 345 -4.56 7.88 -0.61
C ASP A 345 -5.81 7.01 -0.64
N LEU A 346 -5.59 5.70 -0.72
CA LEU A 346 -6.64 4.70 -0.77
C LEU A 346 -7.18 4.43 0.65
N PRO A 347 -8.51 4.52 0.87
CA PRO A 347 -9.12 4.43 2.19
C PRO A 347 -8.98 3.04 2.81
N GLN A 348 -8.87 2.96 4.15
CA GLN A 348 -8.80 1.68 4.87
C GLN A 348 -7.73 0.70 4.33
N LYS A 349 -6.58 1.22 3.91
CA LYS A 349 -5.51 0.45 3.26
C LYS A 349 -5.06 -0.80 4.02
N TYR A 350 -5.16 -0.81 5.34
CA TYR A 350 -4.73 -1.93 6.16
C TYR A 350 -5.84 -2.95 6.42
N SER A 351 -7.07 -2.75 5.92
CA SER A 351 -8.19 -3.68 6.11
C SER A 351 -7.96 -5.05 5.47
N ASN A 352 -8.35 -6.10 6.18
CA ASN A 352 -8.43 -7.48 5.68
C ASN A 352 -9.83 -7.84 5.12
N LYS A 353 -10.79 -6.90 5.16
CA LYS A 353 -12.10 -7.05 4.53
C LYS A 353 -12.00 -6.69 3.05
N TYR A 354 -11.38 -7.58 2.27
CA TYR A 354 -10.98 -7.28 0.90
C TYR A 354 -12.15 -6.93 -0.03
N GLU A 355 -13.35 -7.48 0.18
CA GLU A 355 -14.54 -7.16 -0.65
C GLU A 355 -14.97 -5.69 -0.48
N GLU A 356 -15.20 -5.27 0.78
CA GLU A 356 -15.50 -3.87 1.12
C GLU A 356 -14.38 -2.93 0.65
N LYS A 357 -13.12 -3.36 0.85
CA LYS A 357 -11.92 -2.62 0.44
C LYS A 357 -11.85 -2.44 -1.08
N LEU A 358 -12.10 -3.50 -1.86
CA LEU A 358 -12.09 -3.45 -3.32
C LEU A 358 -13.19 -2.51 -3.84
N SER A 359 -14.41 -2.61 -3.30
CA SER A 359 -15.51 -1.70 -3.67
C SER A 359 -15.11 -0.25 -3.44
N THR A 360 -14.58 0.03 -2.26
CA THR A 360 -14.16 1.40 -1.89
C THR A 360 -13.04 1.90 -2.80
N TYR A 361 -12.06 1.05 -3.14
CA TYR A 361 -10.96 1.41 -4.05
C TYR A 361 -11.46 1.75 -5.45
N ILE A 362 -12.35 0.91 -5.99
CA ILE A 362 -12.93 1.10 -7.32
C ILE A 362 -13.73 2.42 -7.36
N GLU A 363 -14.51 2.71 -6.33
CA GLU A 363 -15.27 3.96 -6.21
C GLU A 363 -14.35 5.19 -6.14
N GLU A 364 -13.31 5.17 -5.30
CA GLU A 364 -12.38 6.29 -5.18
C GLU A 364 -11.61 6.54 -6.47
N LEU A 365 -11.11 5.48 -7.13
CA LEU A 365 -10.44 5.62 -8.43
C LEU A 365 -11.39 6.20 -9.48
N SER A 366 -12.65 5.77 -9.49
CA SER A 366 -13.67 6.30 -10.41
C SER A 366 -13.94 7.78 -10.15
N LYS A 367 -14.12 8.20 -8.89
CA LYS A 367 -14.30 9.61 -8.51
C LYS A 367 -13.12 10.49 -8.97
N MET A 368 -11.91 9.95 -8.93
CA MET A 368 -10.69 10.61 -9.41
C MET A 368 -10.52 10.57 -10.93
N GLY A 369 -11.45 9.95 -11.68
CA GLY A 369 -11.35 9.76 -13.13
C GLY A 369 -10.20 8.85 -13.56
N LYS A 370 -9.70 7.99 -12.66
CA LYS A 370 -8.61 7.05 -12.96
C LYS A 370 -9.16 5.86 -13.73
N LYS A 371 -8.52 5.56 -14.87
CA LYS A 371 -8.85 4.39 -15.68
C LYS A 371 -8.06 3.17 -15.22
N ILE A 372 -8.73 2.05 -15.00
CA ILE A 372 -8.12 0.77 -14.66
C ILE A 372 -8.77 -0.37 -15.43
N ILE A 373 -7.95 -1.34 -15.84
CA ILE A 373 -8.38 -2.50 -16.63
C ILE A 373 -7.95 -3.76 -15.90
N PHE A 374 -8.89 -4.58 -15.48
CA PHE A 374 -8.67 -5.90 -14.92
C PHE A 374 -8.86 -6.95 -16.00
N ILE A 375 -7.86 -7.79 -16.23
CA ILE A 375 -7.94 -8.96 -17.10
C ILE A 375 -8.11 -10.18 -16.20
N ILE A 376 -9.26 -10.83 -16.27
CA ILE A 376 -9.53 -12.08 -15.57
C ILE A 376 -9.59 -13.19 -16.63
N ASP A 377 -8.50 -13.96 -16.73
CA ASP A 377 -8.28 -14.89 -17.84
C ASP A 377 -8.48 -16.34 -17.41
N GLY A 378 -9.32 -17.08 -18.15
CA GLY A 378 -9.55 -18.51 -17.97
C GLY A 378 -10.64 -18.86 -16.96
N LEU A 379 -11.77 -18.15 -16.96
CA LEU A 379 -12.88 -18.37 -16.02
C LEU A 379 -13.48 -19.79 -16.08
N ASP A 380 -13.38 -20.47 -17.22
CA ASP A 380 -13.87 -21.84 -17.39
C ASP A 380 -13.08 -22.87 -16.56
N HIS A 381 -11.88 -22.54 -16.07
CA HIS A 381 -11.16 -23.36 -15.10
C HIS A 381 -11.76 -23.26 -13.70
N VAL A 382 -12.25 -22.08 -13.30
CA VAL A 382 -12.92 -21.89 -12.00
C VAL A 382 -14.29 -22.55 -11.99
N HIS A 383 -15.05 -22.41 -13.08
CA HIS A 383 -16.40 -22.98 -13.21
C HIS A 383 -16.41 -24.52 -13.10
N ARG A 384 -15.38 -25.21 -13.62
CA ARG A 384 -15.30 -26.68 -13.55
C ARG A 384 -15.09 -27.20 -12.13
N ASP A 385 -14.41 -26.43 -11.28
CA ASP A 385 -13.96 -26.92 -9.98
C ASP A 385 -14.91 -26.57 -8.82
N ILE A 386 -15.71 -25.49 -8.92
CA ILE A 386 -16.43 -24.91 -7.75
C ILE A 386 -17.86 -24.43 -8.07
N ALA A 387 -18.56 -25.07 -9.01
CA ALA A 387 -19.91 -24.64 -9.44
C ALA A 387 -21.00 -24.55 -8.32
N PHE A 388 -20.70 -24.92 -7.06
CA PHE A 388 -21.69 -25.01 -5.98
C PHE A 388 -21.26 -24.44 -4.62
N ASN A 389 -20.25 -23.57 -4.54
CA ASN A 389 -19.79 -23.03 -3.26
C ASN A 389 -19.80 -21.50 -3.22
N ASP A 390 -20.32 -20.91 -2.14
CA ASP A 390 -20.43 -19.45 -1.94
C ASP A 390 -19.08 -18.72 -2.04
N ASN A 391 -17.98 -19.45 -1.81
CA ASN A 391 -16.60 -18.95 -1.87
C ASN A 391 -16.00 -18.90 -3.29
N SER A 392 -16.78 -19.13 -4.34
CA SER A 392 -16.31 -19.06 -5.74
C SER A 392 -15.96 -17.62 -6.14
N LEU A 393 -14.84 -17.44 -6.84
CA LEU A 393 -14.45 -16.17 -7.46
C LEU A 393 -15.56 -15.58 -8.34
N LEU A 394 -16.36 -16.42 -9.01
CA LEU A 394 -17.44 -15.98 -9.90
C LEU A 394 -18.51 -15.16 -9.16
N ASN A 395 -18.72 -15.40 -7.86
CA ASN A 395 -19.67 -14.66 -7.04
C ASN A 395 -19.26 -13.21 -6.79
N GLN A 396 -18.00 -12.87 -7.05
CA GLN A 396 -17.43 -11.52 -6.90
C GLN A 396 -17.51 -10.72 -8.21
N ILE A 397 -17.74 -11.38 -9.35
CA ILE A 397 -17.85 -10.74 -10.68
C ILE A 397 -19.33 -10.59 -11.02
N LYS A 398 -19.95 -9.54 -10.46
CA LYS A 398 -21.38 -9.25 -10.61
C LYS A 398 -21.66 -7.77 -10.43
N GLY A 399 -22.87 -7.36 -10.82
CA GLY A 399 -23.34 -5.99 -10.67
C GLY A 399 -22.60 -5.01 -11.59
N LYS A 400 -23.01 -3.74 -11.58
CA LYS A 400 -22.51 -2.72 -12.50
C LYS A 400 -21.21 -2.09 -11.99
N LEU A 401 -20.23 -1.92 -12.87
CA LEU A 401 -18.97 -1.25 -12.54
C LEU A 401 -19.08 0.28 -12.72
N PRO A 402 -18.39 1.07 -11.89
CA PRO A 402 -18.27 2.52 -12.09
C PRO A 402 -17.54 2.91 -13.40
N GLU A 403 -17.72 4.16 -13.83
CA GLU A 403 -17.00 4.70 -14.99
C GLU A 403 -15.48 4.67 -14.76
N GLY A 404 -14.71 4.43 -15.82
CA GLY A 404 -13.25 4.28 -15.79
C GLY A 404 -12.76 2.86 -15.44
N ILE A 405 -13.64 1.98 -14.96
CA ILE A 405 -13.29 0.64 -14.47
C ILE A 405 -13.69 -0.41 -15.50
N TYR A 406 -12.75 -1.24 -15.94
CA TYR A 406 -12.99 -2.28 -16.93
C TYR A 406 -12.64 -3.65 -16.39
N PHE A 407 -13.49 -4.64 -16.63
CA PHE A 407 -13.19 -6.05 -16.43
C PHE A 407 -13.24 -6.76 -17.78
N ILE A 408 -12.09 -7.19 -18.27
CA ILE A 408 -11.94 -8.08 -19.43
C ILE A 408 -11.95 -9.50 -18.92
N LEU A 409 -13.03 -10.23 -19.21
CA LEU A 409 -13.25 -11.60 -18.79
C LEU A 409 -12.98 -12.53 -19.97
N SER A 410 -12.22 -13.60 -19.76
CA SER A 410 -11.90 -14.58 -20.82
C SER A 410 -12.32 -15.99 -20.43
N ALA A 411 -13.01 -16.68 -21.36
CA ALA A 411 -13.41 -18.07 -21.20
C ALA A 411 -13.65 -18.77 -22.54
N GLN A 412 -14.00 -20.06 -22.47
CA GLN A 412 -14.39 -20.86 -23.64
C GLN A 412 -15.86 -20.70 -24.03
N TYR A 413 -16.73 -20.38 -23.08
CA TYR A 413 -18.18 -20.33 -23.26
C TYR A 413 -18.79 -19.31 -22.29
N ARG A 414 -19.89 -18.68 -22.69
CA ARG A 414 -20.56 -17.62 -21.91
C ARG A 414 -21.21 -18.07 -20.61
N SER A 415 -21.60 -19.34 -20.48
CA SER A 415 -22.34 -19.83 -19.31
C SER A 415 -21.56 -19.77 -18.00
N VAL A 416 -20.26 -19.41 -18.04
CA VAL A 416 -19.46 -19.11 -16.82
C VAL A 416 -19.80 -17.76 -16.19
N LEU A 417 -20.47 -16.86 -16.92
CA LEU A 417 -20.76 -15.50 -16.48
C LEU A 417 -22.00 -15.47 -15.58
N SER A 418 -22.02 -14.53 -14.63
CA SER A 418 -23.23 -14.25 -13.86
C SER A 418 -24.29 -13.56 -14.73
N ASP A 419 -25.56 -13.75 -14.39
CA ASP A 419 -26.68 -13.15 -15.16
C ASP A 419 -26.54 -11.64 -15.33
N SER A 420 -26.12 -10.94 -14.26
CA SER A 420 -25.92 -9.49 -14.30
C SER A 420 -24.83 -9.05 -15.29
N VAL A 421 -23.76 -9.83 -15.41
CA VAL A 421 -22.63 -9.53 -16.31
C VAL A 421 -23.02 -9.87 -17.75
N GLU A 422 -23.69 -11.01 -17.96
CA GLU A 422 -24.20 -11.41 -19.27
C GLU A 422 -25.23 -10.40 -19.81
N LEU A 423 -26.09 -9.85 -18.95
CA LEU A 423 -27.01 -8.78 -19.34
C LEU A 423 -26.26 -7.54 -19.82
N GLU A 424 -25.27 -7.05 -19.08
CA GLU A 424 -24.48 -5.88 -19.48
C GLU A 424 -23.72 -6.11 -20.80
N ILE A 425 -23.16 -7.32 -20.99
CA ILE A 425 -22.47 -7.68 -22.24
C ILE A 425 -23.43 -7.65 -23.44
N ARG A 426 -24.71 -8.02 -23.25
CA ARG A 426 -25.72 -8.01 -24.32
C ARG A 426 -26.19 -6.61 -24.69
N GLU A 427 -26.09 -5.64 -23.79
CA GLU A 427 -26.53 -4.26 -24.03
C GLU A 427 -25.69 -3.56 -25.12
N ASP A 428 -24.44 -3.98 -25.33
CA ASP A 428 -23.56 -3.37 -26.34
C ASP A 428 -22.68 -4.42 -27.02
N SER A 429 -22.84 -4.55 -28.35
CA SER A 429 -22.08 -5.51 -29.16
C SER A 429 -20.55 -5.40 -29.03
N ARG A 430 -20.01 -4.24 -28.65
CA ARG A 430 -18.57 -4.02 -28.44
C ARG A 430 -18.04 -4.74 -27.19
N ARG A 431 -18.92 -5.12 -26.26
CA ARG A 431 -18.58 -5.86 -25.04
C ARG A 431 -18.40 -7.34 -25.28
N TYR A 432 -18.82 -7.86 -26.42
CA TYR A 432 -18.66 -9.28 -26.76
C TYR A 432 -17.68 -9.48 -27.91
N ILE A 433 -16.57 -10.13 -27.61
CA ILE A 433 -15.49 -10.36 -28.57
C ILE A 433 -15.27 -11.86 -28.73
N ILE A 434 -15.61 -12.39 -29.90
CA ILE A 434 -15.21 -13.74 -30.31
C ILE A 434 -13.83 -13.65 -30.93
N VAL A 435 -12.90 -14.47 -30.44
CA VAL A 435 -11.53 -14.54 -30.95
C VAL A 435 -11.50 -15.29 -32.27
N SER A 436 -11.10 -14.59 -33.32
CA SER A 436 -10.93 -15.14 -34.66
C SER A 436 -9.73 -16.09 -34.73
N ARG A 437 -9.86 -17.13 -35.57
CA ARG A 437 -8.74 -17.98 -36.01
C ARG A 437 -7.73 -17.15 -36.80
N PHE A 438 -6.48 -17.61 -36.84
CA PHE A 438 -5.49 -17.00 -37.72
C PHE A 438 -5.91 -17.14 -39.18
N SER A 439 -5.85 -16.01 -39.88
CA SER A 439 -5.93 -15.97 -41.34
C SER A 439 -4.70 -16.63 -41.97
N GLN A 440 -4.82 -17.02 -43.22
CA GLN A 440 -3.69 -17.52 -44.01
C GLN A 440 -2.47 -16.59 -43.96
N SER A 441 -2.68 -15.26 -43.93
CA SER A 441 -1.60 -14.27 -43.81
C SER A 441 -0.85 -14.33 -42.46
N GLU A 442 -1.57 -14.61 -41.37
CA GLU A 442 -1.00 -14.76 -40.03
C GLU A 442 -0.28 -16.11 -39.90
N ILE A 443 -0.82 -17.17 -40.51
CA ILE A 443 -0.17 -18.49 -40.60
C ILE A 443 1.15 -18.38 -41.36
N LEU A 444 1.13 -17.74 -42.54
CA LEU A 444 2.32 -17.45 -43.35
C LEU A 444 3.40 -16.73 -42.53
N LYS A 445 2.99 -15.69 -41.79
CA LYS A 445 3.89 -14.93 -40.92
C LYS A 445 4.46 -15.80 -39.79
N TYR A 446 3.64 -16.63 -39.16
CA TYR A 446 4.05 -17.54 -38.09
C TYR A 446 5.13 -18.53 -38.57
N LEU A 447 4.90 -19.19 -39.71
CA LEU A 447 5.84 -20.13 -40.30
C LEU A 447 7.16 -19.46 -40.70
N LYS A 448 7.09 -18.27 -41.32
CA LYS A 448 8.28 -17.48 -41.65
C LYS A 448 9.10 -17.08 -40.41
N ASN A 449 8.44 -16.67 -39.32
CA ASN A 449 9.12 -16.37 -38.06
C ASN A 449 9.87 -17.58 -37.48
N LYS A 450 9.34 -18.79 -37.72
CA LYS A 450 9.98 -20.07 -37.38
C LYS A 450 11.02 -20.55 -38.40
N ARG A 451 11.27 -19.78 -39.46
CA ARG A 451 12.16 -20.12 -40.59
C ARG A 451 11.72 -21.36 -41.37
N ILE A 452 10.42 -21.63 -41.40
CA ILE A 452 9.82 -22.69 -42.23
C ILE A 452 9.36 -22.06 -43.54
N ASP A 453 9.77 -22.63 -44.68
CA ASP A 453 9.32 -22.20 -45.99
C ASP A 453 7.89 -22.73 -46.26
N PRO A 454 6.88 -21.84 -46.39
CA PRO A 454 5.48 -22.25 -46.50
C PRO A 454 5.01 -22.42 -47.96
N SER A 455 5.86 -22.14 -48.95
CA SER A 455 5.46 -21.97 -50.36
C SER A 455 4.64 -23.12 -50.95
N GLU A 456 4.90 -24.36 -50.50
CA GLU A 456 4.25 -25.58 -51.01
C GLU A 456 3.31 -26.24 -49.99
N ILE A 457 3.17 -25.67 -48.79
CA ILE A 457 2.49 -26.32 -47.66
C ILE A 457 1.47 -25.44 -46.95
N LEU A 458 1.34 -24.16 -47.34
CA LEU A 458 0.53 -23.18 -46.62
C LEU A 458 -0.95 -23.59 -46.51
N ASP A 459 -1.56 -23.95 -47.64
CA ASP A 459 -2.98 -24.35 -47.69
C ASP A 459 -3.23 -25.59 -46.83
N GLU A 460 -2.31 -26.55 -46.87
CA GLU A 460 -2.41 -27.80 -46.11
C GLU A 460 -2.24 -27.55 -44.61
N VAL A 461 -1.28 -26.69 -44.21
CA VAL A 461 -1.11 -26.27 -42.82
C VAL A 461 -2.33 -25.52 -42.31
N GLU A 462 -2.92 -24.63 -43.11
CA GLU A 462 -4.16 -23.92 -42.76
C GLU A 462 -5.32 -24.91 -42.54
N ARG A 463 -5.49 -25.85 -43.46
CA ARG A 463 -6.52 -26.89 -43.42
C ARG A 463 -6.42 -27.78 -42.19
N ILE A 464 -5.20 -28.23 -41.86
CA ILE A 464 -4.94 -29.14 -40.73
C ILE A 464 -5.04 -28.39 -39.40
N SER A 465 -4.38 -27.24 -39.28
CA SER A 465 -4.39 -26.44 -38.05
C SER A 465 -5.74 -25.78 -37.76
N GLY A 466 -6.56 -25.58 -38.80
CA GLY A 466 -7.77 -24.76 -38.75
C GLY A 466 -7.49 -23.31 -38.33
N GLY A 467 -6.25 -22.82 -38.49
CA GLY A 467 -5.83 -21.50 -38.03
C GLY A 467 -5.76 -21.36 -36.49
N ILE A 468 -5.71 -22.46 -35.74
CA ILE A 468 -5.60 -22.43 -34.28
C ILE A 468 -4.10 -22.43 -33.87
N PRO A 469 -3.62 -21.40 -33.14
CA PRO A 469 -2.20 -21.24 -32.82
C PRO A 469 -1.53 -22.42 -32.11
N ILE A 470 -2.21 -23.12 -31.19
CA ILE A 470 -1.60 -24.28 -30.53
C ILE A 470 -1.30 -25.42 -31.51
N TYR A 471 -2.16 -25.64 -32.51
CA TYR A 471 -1.94 -26.66 -33.53
C TYR A 471 -0.89 -26.22 -34.53
N LEU A 472 -0.86 -24.94 -34.90
CA LEU A 472 0.24 -24.36 -35.68
C LEU A 472 1.58 -24.55 -34.97
N HIS A 473 1.62 -24.39 -33.65
CA HIS A 473 2.82 -24.67 -32.88
C HIS A 473 3.25 -26.12 -33.03
N TYR A 474 2.37 -27.08 -32.75
CA TYR A 474 2.70 -28.51 -32.88
C TYR A 474 3.12 -28.91 -34.30
N ILE A 475 2.41 -28.44 -35.32
CA ILE A 475 2.76 -28.66 -36.72
C ILE A 475 4.14 -28.06 -37.02
N SER A 476 4.41 -26.83 -36.58
CA SER A 476 5.71 -26.18 -36.82
C SER A 476 6.87 -26.94 -36.15
N GLU A 477 6.70 -27.43 -34.93
CA GLU A 477 7.74 -28.22 -34.25
C GLU A 477 7.97 -29.57 -34.95
N LEU A 478 6.91 -30.19 -35.47
CA LEU A 478 7.02 -31.41 -36.28
C LEU A 478 7.76 -31.16 -37.60
N LEU A 479 7.45 -30.07 -38.29
CA LEU A 479 8.12 -29.69 -39.54
C LEU A 479 9.59 -29.32 -39.32
N LEU A 480 9.93 -28.66 -38.21
CA LEU A 480 11.33 -28.34 -37.87
C LEU A 480 12.19 -29.59 -37.63
N LYS A 481 11.58 -30.69 -37.19
CA LYS A 481 12.25 -31.99 -37.01
C LYS A 481 12.28 -32.86 -38.28
N THR A 482 11.73 -32.36 -39.40
CA THR A 482 11.52 -33.13 -40.62
C THR A 482 12.28 -32.52 -41.80
N ASP A 483 12.83 -33.35 -42.69
CA ASP A 483 13.38 -32.88 -43.96
C ASP A 483 12.30 -32.26 -44.87
N LYS A 484 12.59 -31.12 -45.50
CA LYS A 484 11.63 -30.36 -46.32
C LYS A 484 10.88 -31.20 -47.37
N TYR A 485 11.58 -32.13 -48.05
CA TYR A 485 10.98 -32.99 -49.09
C TYR A 485 9.91 -33.98 -48.54
N LYS A 486 9.81 -34.15 -47.22
CA LYS A 486 8.80 -35.00 -46.56
C LYS A 486 7.60 -34.22 -46.03
N TYR A 487 7.59 -32.89 -46.12
CA TYR A 487 6.54 -32.06 -45.50
C TYR A 487 5.14 -32.44 -45.96
N GLN A 488 4.91 -32.52 -47.27
CA GLN A 488 3.60 -32.86 -47.83
C GLN A 488 3.11 -34.23 -47.35
N LYS A 489 4.01 -35.23 -47.33
CA LYS A 489 3.66 -36.58 -46.85
C LYS A 489 3.24 -36.57 -45.38
N ILE A 490 4.01 -35.89 -44.52
CA ILE A 490 3.69 -35.83 -43.10
C ILE A 490 2.37 -35.10 -42.85
N LEU A 491 2.15 -33.97 -43.52
CA LEU A 491 0.93 -33.19 -43.37
C LEU A 491 -0.30 -34.00 -43.83
N ALA A 492 -0.21 -34.74 -44.94
CA ALA A 492 -1.29 -35.60 -45.40
C ALA A 492 -1.65 -36.73 -44.41
N ASP A 493 -0.69 -37.19 -43.61
CA ASP A 493 -0.90 -38.20 -42.57
C ASP A 493 -1.52 -37.62 -41.28
N LEU A 494 -1.58 -36.29 -41.14
CA LEU A 494 -2.18 -35.65 -39.97
C LEU A 494 -3.70 -35.63 -40.08
N PRO A 495 -4.41 -35.86 -38.96
CA PRO A 495 -5.87 -35.74 -38.96
C PRO A 495 -6.29 -34.30 -39.27
N ASN A 496 -7.51 -34.17 -39.77
CA ASN A 496 -8.16 -32.88 -39.93
C ASN A 496 -8.84 -32.46 -38.64
N LEU A 497 -8.92 -31.15 -38.42
CA LEU A 497 -9.73 -30.62 -37.33
C LEU A 497 -11.22 -30.78 -37.67
N ILE A 498 -11.90 -31.72 -37.03
CA ILE A 498 -13.35 -31.92 -37.18
C ILE A 498 -14.04 -31.27 -35.97
N ASN A 499 -14.92 -30.29 -36.21
CA ASN A 499 -15.75 -29.61 -35.20
C ASN A 499 -15.03 -28.94 -34.01
N GLY A 500 -13.69 -28.81 -34.04
CA GLY A 500 -12.94 -28.16 -32.98
C GLY A 500 -12.89 -28.94 -31.66
N GLU A 501 -13.20 -30.24 -31.66
CA GLU A 501 -13.11 -31.09 -30.47
C GLU A 501 -11.65 -31.47 -30.17
N ILE A 502 -11.14 -30.92 -29.07
CA ILE A 502 -9.70 -30.82 -28.78
C ILE A 502 -9.10 -32.11 -28.21
N ASN A 503 -9.84 -32.89 -27.42
CA ASN A 503 -9.22 -33.92 -26.59
C ASN A 503 -8.53 -35.02 -27.41
N LYS A 504 -9.16 -35.50 -28.49
CA LYS A 504 -8.54 -36.53 -29.35
C LYS A 504 -7.44 -35.97 -30.27
N TYR A 505 -7.63 -34.75 -30.77
CA TYR A 505 -6.73 -34.13 -31.74
C TYR A 505 -5.43 -33.64 -31.10
N HIS A 506 -5.55 -33.01 -29.92
CA HIS A 506 -4.42 -32.55 -29.13
C HIS A 506 -3.56 -33.71 -28.62
N GLU A 507 -4.18 -34.75 -28.05
CA GLU A 507 -3.44 -35.95 -27.61
C GLU A 507 -2.73 -36.64 -28.78
N TYR A 508 -3.36 -36.73 -29.96
CA TYR A 508 -2.75 -37.33 -31.14
C TYR A 508 -1.50 -36.55 -31.62
N LEU A 509 -1.61 -35.23 -31.77
CA LEU A 509 -0.48 -34.39 -32.20
C LEU A 509 0.63 -34.38 -31.15
N PHE A 510 0.29 -34.30 -29.87
CA PHE A 510 1.24 -34.33 -28.77
C PHE A 510 2.02 -35.65 -28.73
N GLN A 511 1.34 -36.81 -28.81
CA GLN A 511 1.98 -38.13 -28.83
C GLN A 511 2.93 -38.32 -30.03
N LYS A 512 2.63 -37.71 -31.18
CA LYS A 512 3.52 -37.77 -32.36
C LYS A 512 4.80 -36.96 -32.18
N ILE A 513 4.79 -35.94 -31.33
CA ILE A 513 5.97 -35.10 -31.02
C ILE A 513 6.85 -35.75 -29.95
N GLU A 514 6.27 -36.47 -28.98
CA GLU A 514 7.02 -37.15 -27.91
C GLU A 514 7.63 -38.51 -28.33
N LYS A 515 7.01 -39.24 -29.26
CA LYS A 515 7.48 -40.57 -29.68
C LYS A 515 8.66 -40.56 -30.69
N LYS A 516 9.27 -39.41 -30.97
CA LYS A 516 10.45 -39.24 -31.86
C LYS A 516 11.33 -38.08 -31.41
#